data_AF-A0A3Q3C7X0-F1
#
_entry.id   AF-A0A3Q3C7X0-F1
#
_cell.length_a   1.000
_cell.length_b   1.000
_cell.length_c   1.000
_cell.angle_alpha   90.00
_cell.angle_beta   90.00
_cell.angle_gamma   90.00
#
_symmetry.space_group_name_H-M   'P 1'
#
loop_
_entity.id
_entity.type
_entity.pdbx_description
1 polymer ?
#
loop_
_entity_poly.entity_id
_entity_poly.type
_entity_poly.pdbx_seq_one_letter_code
_entity_poly.pdbx_strand_id
1 'polypeptide(L)'
;MDDLERELEPHIDLENDSDSSEDNSSKGEKKSKFPLVKPIYGDQTQQNGFRRTTSMCRERIREAMLHHRWEEAAEYMVYYPQILEDRNLFTAQPSKEFIWRTATEIFHHHPNSTMEDYNTIYERMKHSGFRHYLMISLEHSFHLLLHQQIEDAKRHLASAESWRHGKETAAQIQNIKLIQAYRGLLDYIIWCDKKSTRSSSGKATCSITAQ
;
A
#
# COMPACT_ATOMS: atom_id res chain seq x y z
N MET A 1 34.71 -6.70 -3.84
CA MET A 1 35.46 -7.04 -5.05
C MET A 1 35.27 -8.51 -5.33
N ASP A 2 34.28 -8.99 -6.07
CA ASP A 2 32.93 -8.59 -6.49
C ASP A 2 32.38 -9.84 -7.22
N ASP A 3 31.12 -9.80 -7.66
CA ASP A 3 30.45 -10.77 -8.55
C ASP A 3 29.74 -11.97 -7.89
N LEU A 4 28.58 -11.66 -7.29
CA LEU A 4 27.45 -12.59 -7.17
C LEU A 4 26.18 -11.91 -7.70
N GLU A 5 26.16 -11.57 -8.99
CA GLU A 5 24.93 -11.25 -9.73
C GLU A 5 24.93 -12.04 -11.05
N ARG A 6 24.70 -13.35 -10.95
CA ARG A 6 24.32 -14.15 -12.11
C ARG A 6 23.56 -15.40 -11.69
N GLU A 7 22.29 -15.23 -11.37
CA GLU A 7 21.24 -16.22 -11.60
C GLU A 7 19.94 -15.69 -11.00
N LEU A 8 18.98 -15.38 -11.87
CA LEU A 8 17.52 -15.49 -11.68
C LEU A 8 16.84 -14.74 -12.84
N GLU A 9 17.01 -15.27 -14.06
CA GLU A 9 16.01 -15.03 -15.10
C GLU A 9 14.84 -16.01 -14.92
N PRO A 10 13.58 -15.57 -14.99
CA PRO A 10 12.44 -16.47 -15.01
C PRO A 10 12.34 -17.18 -16.36
N HIS A 11 12.40 -18.51 -16.32
CA HIS A 11 12.04 -19.41 -17.41
C HIS A 11 10.56 -19.16 -17.78
N ILE A 12 10.30 -18.65 -18.98
CA ILE A 12 8.95 -18.58 -19.55
C ILE A 12 8.84 -19.75 -20.52
N ASP A 13 8.29 -20.86 -20.06
CA ASP A 13 7.83 -21.94 -20.95
C ASP A 13 6.52 -21.51 -21.60
N LEU A 14 6.59 -21.25 -22.91
CA LEU A 14 5.42 -21.20 -23.79
C LEU A 14 5.63 -22.24 -24.88
N GLU A 15 5.10 -23.43 -24.65
CA GLU A 15 4.80 -24.36 -25.74
C GLU A 15 3.65 -23.76 -26.56
N ASN A 16 3.93 -23.39 -27.80
CA ASN A 16 2.89 -23.10 -28.80
C ASN A 16 3.33 -23.72 -30.12
N ASP A 17 2.81 -24.91 -30.39
CA ASP A 17 2.84 -25.55 -31.69
C ASP A 17 2.07 -24.70 -32.71
N SER A 18 2.75 -24.18 -33.71
CA SER A 18 2.14 -23.82 -34.99
C SER A 18 3.21 -23.76 -36.08
N ASP A 19 3.19 -24.81 -36.89
CA ASP A 19 3.89 -25.04 -38.14
C ASP A 19 3.40 -24.07 -39.24
N SER A 20 4.32 -23.46 -40.01
CA SER A 20 4.09 -22.96 -41.39
C SER A 20 5.32 -22.23 -41.95
N SER A 21 6.07 -22.99 -42.75
CA SER A 21 6.94 -22.70 -43.91
C SER A 21 7.13 -21.27 -44.51
N GLU A 22 8.37 -21.10 -45.00
CA GLU A 22 8.83 -20.47 -46.28
C GLU A 22 9.34 -19.00 -46.35
N ASP A 23 10.68 -18.92 -46.40
CA ASP A 23 11.57 -18.34 -47.45
C ASP A 23 11.69 -16.83 -47.79
N ASN A 24 12.97 -16.41 -47.67
CA ASN A 24 13.80 -15.57 -48.56
C ASN A 24 13.85 -14.02 -48.49
N SER A 25 15.06 -13.58 -48.14
CA SER A 25 15.92 -12.59 -48.82
C SER A 25 15.83 -11.08 -48.50
N SER A 26 16.93 -10.65 -47.90
CA SER A 26 17.58 -9.33 -47.75
C SER A 26 17.16 -8.13 -48.63
N LYS A 27 16.98 -6.96 -48.00
CA LYS A 27 17.86 -5.77 -48.17
C LYS A 27 17.51 -4.66 -47.18
N GLY A 28 18.54 -3.99 -46.67
CA GLY A 28 18.48 -3.19 -45.46
C GLY A 28 18.02 -1.74 -45.62
N GLU A 29 17.80 -1.11 -44.47
CA GLU A 29 17.94 0.32 -44.24
C GLU A 29 18.12 0.53 -42.72
N LYS A 30 19.23 1.18 -42.34
CA LYS A 30 19.50 1.58 -40.95
C LYS A 30 18.60 2.77 -40.61
N LYS A 31 17.60 2.56 -39.75
CA LYS A 31 16.84 3.64 -39.08
C LYS A 31 16.96 3.47 -37.57
N SER A 32 17.28 4.58 -36.92
CA SER A 32 17.56 4.74 -35.48
C SER A 32 16.49 4.11 -34.60
N LYS A 33 16.89 3.23 -33.68
CA LYS A 33 16.03 2.61 -32.67
C LYS A 33 15.85 3.55 -31.47
N PHE A 34 15.02 4.57 -31.63
CA PHE A 34 14.26 5.08 -30.49
C PHE A 34 12.87 4.42 -30.54
N PRO A 35 12.32 3.91 -29.43
CA PRO A 35 10.95 3.39 -29.43
C PRO A 35 10.00 4.55 -29.73
N LEU A 36 9.58 4.65 -30.99
CA LEU A 36 8.49 5.52 -31.39
C LEU A 36 7.22 4.92 -30.80
N VAL A 37 6.73 5.50 -29.71
CA VAL A 37 5.43 5.16 -29.13
C VAL A 37 4.39 5.38 -30.21
N LYS A 38 3.89 4.28 -30.78
CA LYS A 38 2.73 4.33 -31.66
C LYS A 38 1.54 4.74 -30.80
N PRO A 39 0.76 5.77 -31.16
CA PRO A 39 -0.51 5.99 -30.51
C PRO A 39 -1.39 4.78 -30.85
N ILE A 40 -1.63 3.95 -29.84
CA ILE A 40 -2.62 2.87 -29.93
C ILE A 40 -3.98 3.57 -29.87
N TYR A 41 -4.45 4.09 -31.01
CA TYR A 41 -5.88 4.15 -31.28
C TYR A 41 -6.32 2.71 -31.61
N GLY A 42 -6.33 1.89 -30.55
CA GLY A 42 -7.02 0.62 -30.53
C GLY A 42 -8.49 0.92 -30.33
N ASP A 43 -9.28 0.50 -31.30
CA ASP A 43 -10.73 0.39 -31.34
C ASP A 43 -11.42 0.55 -29.97
N GLN A 44 -12.12 1.68 -29.78
CA GLN A 44 -12.97 1.94 -28.62
C GLN A 44 -14.29 1.17 -28.76
N THR A 45 -14.24 -0.14 -28.88
CA THR A 45 -15.42 -0.99 -28.78
C THR A 45 -15.81 -1.12 -27.31
N GLN A 46 -16.72 -0.23 -26.89
CA GLN A 46 -17.51 -0.27 -25.64
C GLN A 46 -16.73 -0.49 -24.33
N GLN A 47 -15.86 0.44 -23.95
CA GLN A 47 -15.64 0.63 -22.51
C GLN A 47 -16.90 1.27 -21.92
N ASN A 48 -17.56 0.54 -21.02
CA ASN A 48 -18.67 1.04 -20.20
C ASN A 48 -18.30 2.43 -19.65
N GLY A 49 -19.17 3.45 -19.79
CA GLY A 49 -18.80 4.86 -19.53
C GLY A 49 -18.11 5.10 -18.18
N PHE A 50 -18.45 4.28 -17.19
CA PHE A 50 -17.84 4.23 -15.86
C PHE A 50 -16.34 3.89 -15.83
N ARG A 51 -15.87 2.96 -16.67
CA ARG A 51 -14.43 2.62 -16.74
C ARG A 51 -13.62 3.77 -17.33
N ARG A 52 -14.21 4.47 -18.31
CA ARG A 52 -13.60 5.64 -18.93
C ARG A 52 -13.49 6.79 -17.94
N THR A 53 -14.54 7.09 -17.17
CA THR A 53 -14.49 8.13 -16.14
C THR A 53 -13.50 7.77 -15.04
N THR A 54 -13.50 6.53 -14.55
CA THR A 54 -12.53 6.03 -13.56
C THR A 54 -11.07 6.22 -14.03
N SER A 55 -10.79 5.86 -15.29
CA SER A 55 -9.47 6.03 -15.88
C SER A 55 -9.06 7.50 -15.97
N MET A 56 -9.98 8.38 -16.38
CA MET A 56 -9.72 9.82 -16.45
C MET A 56 -9.48 10.42 -15.06
N CYS A 57 -10.30 10.10 -14.06
CA CYS A 57 -10.12 10.65 -12.73
C CYS A 57 -8.80 10.19 -12.11
N ARG A 58 -8.36 8.96 -12.38
CA ARG A 58 -7.03 8.47 -11.97
C ARG A 58 -5.90 9.31 -12.54
N GLU A 59 -6.00 9.69 -13.82
CA GLU A 59 -5.01 10.54 -14.47
C GLU A 59 -5.00 11.95 -13.86
N ARG A 60 -6.20 12.51 -13.62
CA ARG A 60 -6.33 13.83 -12.98
C ARG A 60 -5.72 13.88 -11.59
N ILE A 61 -5.90 12.83 -10.77
CA ILE A 61 -5.25 12.76 -9.46
C ILE A 61 -3.73 12.74 -9.62
N ARG A 62 -3.19 11.90 -10.51
CA ARG A 62 -1.73 11.85 -10.76
C ARG A 62 -1.20 13.22 -11.18
N GLU A 63 -1.89 13.89 -12.10
CA GLU A 63 -1.53 15.21 -12.58
C GLU A 63 -1.55 16.25 -11.44
N ALA A 64 -2.60 16.27 -10.63
CA ALA A 64 -2.72 17.19 -9.49
C ALA A 64 -1.60 16.98 -8.46
N MET A 65 -1.28 15.73 -8.12
CA MET A 65 -0.19 15.39 -7.20
C MET A 65 1.18 15.79 -7.74
N LEU A 66 1.46 15.57 -9.02
CA LEU A 66 2.73 15.97 -9.66
C LEU A 66 2.96 17.48 -9.61
N HIS A 67 1.89 18.27 -9.55
CA HIS A 67 1.94 19.72 -9.43
C HIS A 67 1.74 20.22 -7.99
N HIS A 68 1.79 19.34 -6.99
CA HIS A 68 1.56 19.67 -5.57
C HIS A 68 0.20 20.34 -5.28
N ARG A 69 -0.81 20.09 -6.12
CA ARG A 69 -2.19 20.56 -5.92
C ARG A 69 -2.98 19.53 -5.12
N TRP A 70 -2.66 19.44 -3.82
CA TRP A 70 -3.20 18.41 -2.93
C TRP A 70 -4.69 18.55 -2.63
N GLU A 71 -5.20 19.78 -2.55
CA GLU A 71 -6.63 20.06 -2.38
C GLU A 71 -7.44 19.57 -3.59
N GLU A 72 -6.99 19.91 -4.80
CA GLU A 72 -7.60 19.43 -6.05
C GLU A 72 -7.53 17.90 -6.16
N ALA A 73 -6.39 17.30 -5.78
CA ALA A 73 -6.24 15.85 -5.74
C ALA A 73 -7.24 15.19 -4.76
N ALA A 74 -7.47 15.81 -3.59
CA ALA A 74 -8.42 15.34 -2.59
C ALA A 74 -9.87 15.45 -3.06
N GLU A 75 -10.25 16.51 -3.79
CA GLU A 75 -11.59 16.63 -4.39
C GLU A 75 -11.89 15.50 -5.37
N TYR A 76 -10.89 15.12 -6.16
CA TYR A 76 -11.04 13.97 -7.03
C TYR A 76 -11.15 12.66 -6.24
N MET A 77 -10.65 12.50 -5.00
CA MET A 77 -10.77 11.24 -4.25
C MET A 77 -12.21 10.77 -3.99
N VAL A 78 -13.23 11.61 -4.19
CA VAL A 78 -14.66 11.27 -4.04
C VAL A 78 -15.07 10.02 -4.85
N TYR A 79 -14.39 9.70 -5.95
CA TYR A 79 -14.68 8.49 -6.74
C TYR A 79 -14.09 7.19 -6.19
N TYR A 80 -13.17 7.24 -5.21
CA TYR A 80 -12.49 6.05 -4.68
C TYR A 80 -13.43 4.95 -4.20
N PRO A 81 -14.52 5.23 -3.45
CA PRO A 81 -15.44 4.19 -3.00
C PRO A 81 -15.99 3.35 -4.15
N GLN A 82 -16.32 3.99 -5.27
CA GLN A 82 -16.87 3.32 -6.45
C GLN A 82 -15.87 2.34 -7.08
N ILE A 83 -14.58 2.64 -7.03
CA ILE A 83 -13.52 1.72 -7.51
C ILE A 83 -13.29 0.59 -6.50
N LEU A 84 -13.38 0.87 -5.19
CA LEU A 84 -13.21 -0.14 -4.16
C LEU A 84 -14.33 -1.20 -4.20
N GLU A 85 -15.53 -0.78 -4.58
CA GLU A 85 -16.73 -1.60 -4.74
C GLU A 85 -16.76 -2.41 -6.06
N ASP A 86 -15.96 -2.06 -7.08
CA ASP A 86 -15.90 -2.82 -8.34
C ASP A 86 -15.36 -4.25 -8.09
N ARG A 87 -16.28 -5.21 -8.14
CA ARG A 87 -16.06 -6.64 -7.88
C ARG A 87 -15.35 -7.39 -9.01
N ASN A 88 -14.88 -6.71 -10.08
CA ASN A 88 -14.08 -7.37 -11.11
C ASN A 88 -12.67 -7.72 -10.57
N LEU A 89 -12.62 -8.87 -9.89
CA LEU A 89 -11.67 -9.26 -8.84
C LEU A 89 -10.21 -9.50 -9.26
N PHE A 90 -9.89 -9.58 -10.54
CA PHE A 90 -8.53 -9.93 -10.98
C PHE A 90 -7.68 -8.76 -11.48
N THR A 91 -8.29 -7.71 -12.04
CA THR A 91 -7.57 -6.51 -12.51
C THR A 91 -7.63 -5.34 -11.52
N ALA A 92 -8.43 -5.47 -10.45
CA ALA A 92 -8.62 -4.44 -9.45
C ALA A 92 -7.55 -4.41 -8.34
N GLN A 93 -6.71 -5.43 -8.18
CA GLN A 93 -5.69 -5.45 -7.11
C GLN A 93 -4.70 -4.28 -7.22
N PRO A 94 -4.09 -3.99 -8.39
CA PRO A 94 -3.23 -2.81 -8.55
C PRO A 94 -4.00 -1.51 -8.38
N SER A 95 -5.32 -1.52 -8.62
CA SER A 95 -6.16 -0.32 -8.45
C SER A 95 -6.42 -0.04 -6.98
N LYS A 96 -6.65 -1.07 -6.17
CA LYS A 96 -6.78 -0.93 -4.71
C LYS A 96 -5.45 -0.52 -4.10
N GLU A 97 -4.34 -1.10 -4.57
CA GLU A 97 -3.01 -0.71 -4.11
C GLU A 97 -2.65 0.73 -4.52
N PHE A 98 -3.04 1.13 -5.72
CA PHE A 98 -2.87 2.51 -6.14
C PHE A 98 -3.68 3.46 -5.24
N ILE A 99 -4.94 3.13 -4.96
CA ILE A 99 -5.86 3.98 -4.20
C ILE A 99 -5.35 4.25 -2.78
N TRP A 100 -4.99 3.23 -1.99
CA TRP A 100 -4.51 3.49 -0.62
C TRP A 100 -3.21 4.31 -0.60
N ARG A 101 -2.21 4.00 -1.44
CA ARG A 101 -0.95 4.76 -1.48
C ARG A 101 -1.16 6.20 -1.91
N THR A 102 -2.06 6.42 -2.86
CA THR A 102 -2.39 7.75 -3.35
C THR A 102 -3.16 8.54 -2.28
N ALA A 103 -4.11 7.90 -1.59
CA ALA A 103 -4.88 8.50 -0.52
C ALA A 103 -4.00 8.92 0.67
N THR A 104 -3.09 8.05 1.11
CA THR A 104 -2.19 8.34 2.23
C THR A 104 -1.23 9.47 1.91
N GLU A 105 -0.71 9.51 0.68
CA GLU A 105 0.14 10.60 0.19
C GLU A 105 -0.60 11.94 0.13
N ILE A 106 -1.82 11.97 -0.44
CA ILE A 106 -2.63 13.18 -0.54
C ILE A 106 -2.88 13.75 0.85
N PHE A 107 -3.30 12.92 1.80
CA PHE A 107 -3.55 13.39 3.15
C PHE A 107 -2.29 13.86 3.86
N HIS A 108 -1.14 13.21 3.62
CA HIS A 108 0.13 13.63 4.21
C HIS A 108 0.50 15.06 3.86
N HIS A 109 0.12 15.50 2.67
CA HIS A 109 0.40 16.85 2.19
C HIS A 109 -0.80 17.80 2.24
N HIS A 110 -1.96 17.34 2.70
CA HIS A 110 -3.16 18.16 2.75
C HIS A 110 -3.19 19.01 4.03
N PRO A 111 -3.29 20.35 3.92
CA PRO A 111 -3.14 21.26 5.06
C PRO A 111 -4.26 21.12 6.10
N ASN A 112 -5.42 20.60 5.71
CA ASN A 112 -6.59 20.41 6.58
C ASN A 112 -6.86 18.94 6.93
N SER A 113 -5.91 18.03 6.69
CA SER A 113 -6.12 16.61 7.00
C SER A 113 -6.19 16.39 8.52
N THR A 114 -7.29 15.81 8.99
CA THR A 114 -7.45 15.40 10.40
C THR A 114 -7.07 13.94 10.59
N MET A 115 -6.72 13.55 11.82
CA MET A 115 -6.40 12.15 12.15
C MET A 115 -7.60 11.22 11.85
N GLU A 116 -8.80 11.74 12.02
CA GLU A 116 -10.07 11.08 11.75
C GLU A 116 -10.24 10.74 10.26
N ASP A 117 -9.75 11.61 9.36
CA ASP A 117 -9.80 11.38 7.91
C ASP A 117 -8.90 10.21 7.49
N TYR A 118 -7.69 10.14 8.05
CA TYR A 118 -6.78 9.00 7.86
C TYR A 118 -7.41 7.70 8.35
N ASN A 119 -7.93 7.70 9.58
CA ASN A 119 -8.54 6.51 10.18
C ASN A 119 -9.73 6.01 9.33
N THR A 120 -10.56 6.94 8.84
CA THR A 120 -11.70 6.62 7.98
C THR A 120 -11.26 5.94 6.68
N ILE A 121 -10.19 6.42 6.03
CA ILE A 121 -9.67 5.78 4.83
C ILE A 121 -9.03 4.44 5.13
N TYR A 122 -8.22 4.32 6.18
CA TYR A 122 -7.63 3.04 6.57
C TYR A 122 -8.70 1.99 6.84
N GLU A 123 -9.78 2.34 7.55
CA GLU A 123 -10.89 1.43 7.78
C GLU A 123 -11.63 1.07 6.48
N ARG A 124 -11.92 2.03 5.59
CA ARG A 124 -12.51 1.71 4.27
C ARG A 124 -11.61 0.79 3.45
N MET A 125 -10.30 1.01 3.48
CA MET A 125 -9.33 0.20 2.73
C MET A 125 -9.21 -1.22 3.30
N LYS A 126 -9.19 -1.38 4.64
CA LYS A 126 -9.22 -2.70 5.30
C LYS A 126 -10.41 -3.55 4.84
N HIS A 127 -11.58 -2.93 4.70
CA HIS A 127 -12.81 -3.61 4.28
C HIS A 127 -12.95 -3.75 2.75
N SER A 128 -12.11 -3.07 1.95
CA SER A 128 -12.16 -3.11 0.49
C SER A 128 -11.65 -4.42 -0.11
N GLY A 129 -10.93 -5.26 0.64
CA GLY A 129 -10.47 -6.55 0.14
C GLY A 129 -9.65 -7.37 1.13
N PHE A 130 -9.93 -8.68 1.15
CA PHE A 130 -9.38 -9.62 2.14
C PHE A 130 -7.85 -9.76 2.12
N ARG A 131 -7.19 -9.55 0.97
CA ARG A 131 -5.74 -9.75 0.82
C ARG A 131 -4.90 -8.65 1.47
N HIS A 132 -5.39 -7.41 1.49
CA HIS A 132 -4.61 -6.25 1.94
C HIS A 132 -4.83 -5.91 3.41
N TYR A 133 -5.82 -6.51 4.07
CA TYR A 133 -6.19 -6.18 5.45
C TYR A 133 -5.00 -6.19 6.42
N LEU A 134 -4.15 -7.23 6.37
CA LEU A 134 -2.98 -7.36 7.25
C LEU A 134 -1.94 -6.25 7.00
N MET A 135 -1.64 -5.97 5.72
CA MET A 135 -0.66 -4.95 5.33
C MET A 135 -1.15 -3.53 5.68
N ILE A 136 -2.43 -3.23 5.40
CA ILE A 136 -3.05 -1.96 5.73
C ILE A 136 -3.12 -1.77 7.25
N SER A 137 -3.38 -2.84 8.01
CA SER A 137 -3.38 -2.78 9.49
C SER A 137 -1.99 -2.52 10.06
N LEU A 138 -0.95 -3.08 9.45
CA LEU A 138 0.44 -2.76 9.81
C LEU A 138 0.75 -1.28 9.55
N GLU A 139 0.44 -0.76 8.35
CA GLU A 139 0.71 0.65 8.05
C GLU A 139 -0.05 1.60 8.98
N HIS A 140 -1.33 1.34 9.23
CA HIS A 140 -2.14 2.11 10.17
C HIS A 140 -1.51 2.08 11.57
N SER A 141 -1.01 0.93 12.04
CA SER A 141 -0.32 0.86 13.33
C SER A 141 0.94 1.74 13.39
N PHE A 142 1.72 1.84 12.30
CA PHE A 142 2.89 2.71 12.25
C PHE A 142 2.50 4.19 12.26
N HIS A 143 1.44 4.56 11.55
CA HIS A 143 0.91 5.91 11.58
C HIS A 143 0.54 6.32 13.02
N LEU A 144 -0.16 5.47 13.75
CA LEU A 144 -0.50 5.69 15.16
C LEU A 144 0.74 5.82 16.05
N LEU A 145 1.80 5.04 15.78
CA LEU A 145 3.06 5.13 16.52
C LEU A 145 3.79 6.45 16.28
N LEU A 146 3.79 6.98 15.04
CA LEU A 146 4.34 8.30 14.74
C LEU A 146 3.60 9.42 15.51
N HIS A 147 2.31 9.22 15.77
CA HIS A 147 1.47 10.12 16.57
C HIS A 147 1.47 9.82 18.09
N GLN A 148 2.39 8.99 18.57
CA GLN A 148 2.53 8.60 19.98
C GLN A 148 1.31 7.86 20.58
N GLN A 149 0.40 7.34 19.75
CA GLN A 149 -0.77 6.57 20.17
C GLN A 149 -0.43 5.07 20.28
N ILE A 150 0.47 4.74 21.21
CA ILE A 150 1.04 3.38 21.34
C ILE A 150 -0.01 2.32 21.69
N GLU A 151 -0.92 2.64 22.61
CA GLU A 151 -1.98 1.71 23.03
C GLU A 151 -2.98 1.43 21.91
N ASP A 152 -3.34 2.44 21.11
CA ASP A 152 -4.25 2.26 19.98
C ASP A 152 -3.58 1.46 18.87
N ALA A 153 -2.29 1.75 18.57
CA ALA A 153 -1.50 0.95 17.63
C ALA A 153 -1.48 -0.54 18.01
N LYS A 154 -1.29 -0.84 19.30
CA LYS A 154 -1.34 -2.22 19.81
C LYS A 154 -2.72 -2.86 19.66
N ARG A 155 -3.81 -2.14 19.95
CA ARG A 155 -5.18 -2.66 19.76
C ARG A 155 -5.41 -3.01 18.29
N HIS A 156 -4.99 -2.17 17.36
CA HIS A 156 -5.11 -2.44 15.93
C HIS A 156 -4.32 -3.68 15.50
N LEU A 157 -3.08 -3.86 15.97
CA LEU A 157 -2.30 -5.07 15.70
C LEU A 157 -2.95 -6.33 16.29
N ALA A 158 -3.54 -6.24 17.48
CA ALA A 158 -4.26 -7.36 18.09
C ALA A 158 -5.51 -7.76 17.28
N SER A 159 -6.29 -6.78 16.81
CA SER A 159 -7.40 -7.02 15.89
C SER A 159 -6.92 -7.66 14.59
N ALA A 160 -5.78 -7.21 14.06
CA ALA A 160 -5.19 -7.76 12.84
C ALA A 160 -4.71 -9.21 13.00
N GLU A 161 -4.13 -9.56 14.14
CA GLU A 161 -3.70 -10.92 14.46
C GLU A 161 -4.87 -11.91 14.51
N SER A 162 -6.01 -11.47 15.08
CA SER A 162 -7.22 -12.30 15.19
C SER A 162 -7.92 -12.54 13.85
N TRP A 163 -7.52 -11.83 12.80
CA TRP A 163 -8.16 -11.92 11.49
C TRP A 163 -7.76 -13.21 10.76
N ARG A 164 -8.68 -14.17 10.70
CA ARG A 164 -8.51 -15.43 9.95
C ARG A 164 -9.60 -15.55 8.89
N HIS A 165 -9.22 -15.40 7.62
CA HIS A 165 -10.16 -15.58 6.52
C HIS A 165 -9.52 -16.23 5.30
N GLY A 166 -10.15 -17.32 4.81
CA GLY A 166 -9.75 -18.02 3.59
C GLY A 166 -8.59 -19.01 3.75
N LYS A 167 -8.03 -19.45 2.61
CA LYS A 167 -6.83 -20.29 2.56
C LYS A 167 -5.60 -19.41 2.86
N GLU A 168 -4.86 -19.75 3.91
CA GLU A 168 -3.63 -19.04 4.28
C GLU A 168 -2.55 -19.24 3.20
N THR A 169 -2.14 -18.14 2.58
CA THR A 169 -0.98 -18.10 1.67
C THR A 169 0.30 -17.90 2.47
N ALA A 170 1.44 -18.32 1.93
CA ALA A 170 2.75 -18.14 2.60
C ALA A 170 3.03 -16.66 2.97
N ALA A 171 2.66 -15.72 2.09
CA ALA A 171 2.78 -14.29 2.33
C ALA A 171 1.90 -13.80 3.50
N GLN A 172 0.67 -14.32 3.64
CA GLN A 172 -0.18 -13.99 4.78
C GLN A 172 0.40 -14.49 6.10
N ILE A 173 0.98 -15.70 6.11
CA ILE A 173 1.63 -16.25 7.30
C ILE A 173 2.83 -15.37 7.71
N GLN A 174 3.63 -14.91 6.75
CA GLN A 174 4.72 -13.96 7.03
C GLN A 174 4.20 -12.64 7.61
N ASN A 175 3.13 -12.07 7.04
CA ASN A 175 2.51 -10.85 7.56
C ASN A 175 1.95 -11.03 8.98
N ILE A 176 1.34 -12.19 9.29
CA ILE A 176 0.86 -12.50 10.65
C ILE A 176 2.03 -12.56 11.63
N LYS A 177 3.13 -13.26 11.28
CA LYS A 177 4.34 -13.30 12.12
C LYS A 177 4.91 -11.90 12.36
N LEU A 178 4.89 -11.05 11.35
CA LEU A 178 5.33 -9.67 11.45
C LEU A 178 4.44 -8.86 12.41
N ILE A 179 3.13 -8.98 12.30
CA ILE A 179 2.16 -8.37 13.22
C ILE A 179 2.41 -8.83 14.67
N GLN A 180 2.62 -10.13 14.88
CA GLN A 180 2.91 -10.70 16.19
C GLN A 180 4.21 -10.15 16.80
N ALA A 181 5.27 -10.05 15.98
CA ALA A 181 6.55 -9.49 16.41
C ALA A 181 6.41 -8.02 16.85
N TYR A 182 5.75 -7.19 16.04
CA TYR A 182 5.52 -5.78 16.39
C TYR A 182 4.62 -5.63 17.61
N ARG A 183 3.56 -6.42 17.74
CA ARG A 183 2.70 -6.42 18.93
C ARG A 183 3.50 -6.75 20.19
N GLY A 184 4.34 -7.77 20.14
CA GLY A 184 5.23 -8.14 21.25
C GLY A 184 6.25 -7.05 21.59
N LEU A 185 6.76 -6.33 20.59
CA LEU A 185 7.62 -5.16 20.82
C LEU A 185 6.87 -4.03 21.53
N LEU A 186 5.63 -3.74 21.13
CA LEU A 186 4.80 -2.74 21.81
C LEU A 186 4.48 -3.16 23.25
N ASP A 187 4.22 -4.44 23.50
CA ASP A 187 4.05 -4.97 24.86
C ASP A 187 5.28 -4.70 25.74
N TYR A 188 6.48 -4.91 25.18
CA TYR A 188 7.73 -4.62 25.87
C TYR A 188 7.91 -3.12 26.17
N ILE A 189 7.64 -2.26 25.19
CA ILE A 189 7.72 -0.79 25.35
C ILE A 189 6.77 -0.30 26.44
N ILE A 190 5.50 -0.75 26.41
CA ILE A 190 4.50 -0.41 27.43
C ILE A 190 4.95 -0.90 28.81
N TRP A 191 5.54 -2.10 28.89
CA TRP A 191 6.08 -2.61 30.15
C TRP A 191 7.26 -1.77 30.67
N CYS A 192 8.17 -1.34 29.80
CA CYS A 192 9.29 -0.46 30.17
C CYS A 192 8.79 0.87 30.74
N ASP A 193 7.76 1.46 30.14
CA ASP A 193 7.16 2.71 30.63
C ASP A 193 6.54 2.53 32.03
N LYS A 194 5.75 1.46 32.23
CA LYS A 194 5.18 1.08 33.53
C LYS A 194 6.23 0.80 34.61
N LYS A 195 7.38 0.24 34.23
CA LYS A 195 8.51 0.00 35.15
C LYS A 195 9.19 1.31 35.55
N SER A 196 9.35 2.23 34.60
CA SER A 196 10.01 3.53 34.83
C SER A 196 9.18 4.43 35.74
N THR A 197 7.87 4.49 35.52
CA THR A 197 6.93 5.23 36.39
C THR A 197 6.94 4.69 37.83
N ARG A 198 6.93 3.37 38.03
CA ARG A 198 7.08 2.73 39.36
C ARG A 198 8.41 3.03 40.06
N SER A 199 9.50 3.14 39.30
CA SER A 199 10.83 3.45 39.83
C SER A 199 10.92 4.92 40.27
N SER A 200 10.27 5.83 39.53
CA SER A 200 10.24 7.27 39.85
C SER A 200 9.39 7.57 41.10
N SER A 201 8.28 6.86 41.30
CA SER A 201 7.41 7.01 42.49
C SER A 201 8.03 6.43 43.77
N GLY A 202 9.16 5.73 43.68
CA GLY A 202 9.93 5.22 44.82
C GLY A 202 10.94 6.23 45.39
N LYS A 203 11.06 7.43 44.81
CA LYS A 203 11.92 8.51 45.31
C LYS A 203 11.10 9.68 45.87
N ALA A 204 10.16 9.37 46.77
CA ALA A 204 9.55 10.38 47.63
C ALA A 204 10.38 10.47 48.93
N THR A 205 11.11 11.59 49.06
CA THR A 205 11.63 12.20 50.29
C THR A 205 12.43 11.30 51.26
N CYS A 206 13.75 11.22 51.04
CA CYS A 206 14.68 11.30 52.17
C CYS A 206 15.14 12.76 52.27
N SER A 207 14.40 13.55 53.02
CA SER A 207 14.87 14.83 53.55
C SER A 207 15.97 14.52 54.57
N ILE A 208 17.22 14.53 54.15
CA ILE A 208 18.34 14.51 55.09
C ILE A 208 18.53 15.95 55.58
N THR A 209 18.02 16.19 56.78
CA THR A 209 18.42 17.29 57.65
C THR A 209 19.93 17.20 57.90
N ALA A 210 20.68 18.27 57.65
CA ALA A 210 22.00 18.48 58.22
C ALA A 210 22.20 19.98 58.48
N GLN A 211 22.76 20.24 59.66
CA GLN A 211 22.84 21.45 60.46
C GLN A 211 23.34 22.72 59.76
#